data_AF-A0A4Y2W6A4-F1
#
_entry.id   AF-A0A4Y2W6A4-F1
#
_cell.length_a   1.000
_cell.length_b   1.000
_cell.length_c   1.000
_cell.angle_alpha   90.00
_cell.angle_beta   90.00
_cell.angle_gamma   90.00
#
_symmetry.space_group_name_H-M   'P 1'
#
loop_
_entity.id
_entity.type
_entity.pdbx_description
1 polymer ?
#
loop_
_entity_poly.entity_id
_entity_poly.type
_entity_poly.pdbx_seq_one_letter_code
_entity_poly.pdbx_strand_id
1 'polypeptide(L)'
;MENDSFDSSNTKKRKFHLDLSKESDAATSSKLATPYSVYIGKGVCLELKDFRKSLYLGFIKTNEKSEIKNRFNFHVDQIPVLLEGIAHIQEHLKKM
;
A
#
# COMPACT_ATOMS: atom_id res chain seq x y z
N MET A 1 31.58 19.24 -26.75
CA MET A 1 31.13 18.00 -26.10
C MET A 1 31.61 18.04 -24.68
N GLU A 2 30.76 18.47 -23.75
CA GLU A 2 30.92 18.18 -22.33
C GLU A 2 29.53 17.83 -21.79
N ASN A 3 29.45 16.66 -21.16
CA ASN A 3 28.25 15.94 -20.80
C ASN A 3 27.62 16.43 -19.49
N ASP A 4 26.33 16.12 -19.40
CA ASP A 4 25.37 16.24 -18.32
C ASP A 4 25.86 16.01 -16.87
N SER A 5 25.19 16.64 -15.92
CA SER A 5 24.40 15.87 -14.93
C SER A 5 23.45 16.78 -14.12
N PHE A 6 22.17 16.67 -14.45
CA PHE A 6 21.05 17.07 -13.59
C PHE A 6 20.99 16.07 -12.41
N ASP A 7 21.53 16.44 -11.25
CA ASP A 7 21.20 15.71 -10.01
C ASP A 7 19.95 16.32 -9.37
N SER A 8 18.81 15.70 -9.68
CA SER A 8 17.52 15.99 -9.03
C SER A 8 17.06 14.79 -8.21
N SER A 9 17.92 14.28 -7.33
CA SER A 9 17.56 13.23 -6.38
C SER A 9 16.85 13.78 -5.14
N ASN A 10 15.73 14.48 -5.32
CA ASN A 10 14.81 14.81 -4.21
C ASN A 10 13.61 13.86 -4.19
N THR A 11 13.86 12.55 -4.16
CA THR A 11 12.85 11.57 -3.75
C THR A 11 12.72 11.66 -2.24
N LYS A 12 11.83 12.54 -1.77
CA LYS A 12 11.33 12.55 -0.39
C LYS A 12 10.84 11.15 -0.04
N LYS A 13 11.67 10.35 0.62
CA LYS A 13 11.27 9.08 1.23
C LYS A 13 10.09 9.37 2.16
N ARG A 14 8.90 8.88 1.79
CA ARG A 14 7.70 9.04 2.61
C ARG A 14 7.97 8.38 3.95
N LYS A 15 7.67 9.10 5.03
CA LYS A 15 8.24 8.92 6.37
C LYS A 15 7.94 7.57 7.04
N PHE A 16 7.02 6.76 6.48
CA PHE A 16 6.69 5.42 6.98
C PHE A 16 6.29 4.53 5.80
N HIS A 17 7.19 3.63 5.40
CA HIS A 17 6.97 2.64 4.33
C HIS A 17 7.34 1.28 4.90
N LEU A 18 6.35 0.40 5.10
CA LEU A 18 6.59 -0.98 5.48
C LEU A 18 6.50 -1.85 4.23
N ASP A 19 7.61 -2.49 3.89
CA ASP A 19 7.71 -3.44 2.79
C ASP A 19 7.64 -4.86 3.35
N LEU A 20 6.47 -5.49 3.24
CA LEU A 20 6.27 -6.86 3.72
C LEU A 20 6.88 -7.91 2.78
N SER A 21 7.49 -7.51 1.66
CA SER A 21 8.26 -8.44 0.81
C SER A 21 9.65 -8.75 1.36
N LYS A 22 10.05 -8.10 2.46
CA LYS A 22 11.28 -8.36 3.20
C LYS A 22 10.93 -8.62 4.66
N GLU A 23 11.46 -9.70 5.24
CA GLU A 23 11.31 -9.97 6.68
C GLU A 23 11.81 -8.77 7.48
N SER A 24 10.94 -8.16 8.28
CA SER A 24 11.35 -7.20 9.30
C SER A 24 10.44 -7.24 10.52
N ASP A 25 11.09 -7.08 11.68
CA ASP A 25 10.57 -7.26 13.03
C ASP A 25 9.36 -6.39 13.33
N ALA A 26 8.33 -7.05 13.86
CA ALA A 26 7.09 -6.46 14.35
C ALA A 26 7.31 -5.70 15.68
N ALA A 27 7.98 -4.53 15.64
CA ALA A 27 8.18 -3.71 16.82
C ALA A 27 8.12 -2.21 16.52
N THR A 28 7.02 -1.71 15.94
CA THR A 28 6.74 -0.26 15.96
C THR A 28 5.24 0.03 15.93
N SER A 29 4.52 -0.44 16.95
CA SER A 29 3.13 -0.02 17.22
C SER A 29 3.12 1.21 18.12
N SER A 30 3.32 2.40 17.57
CA SER A 30 3.00 3.64 18.29
C SER A 30 2.65 4.74 17.30
N LYS A 31 1.34 5.02 17.18
CA LYS A 31 0.70 6.02 16.31
C LYS A 31 0.97 5.80 14.82
N LEU A 32 0.16 4.96 14.19
CA LEU A 32 0.04 4.88 12.73
C LEU A 32 -0.41 6.25 12.18
N ALA A 33 0.55 7.11 11.83
CA ALA A 33 0.30 8.39 11.20
C ALA A 33 -0.23 8.14 9.78
N THR A 34 -1.37 8.72 9.43
CA THR A 34 -1.89 8.70 8.06
C THR A 34 -1.14 9.73 7.19
N PRO A 35 -0.91 9.43 5.90
CA PRO A 35 -1.20 8.17 5.24
C PRO A 35 -0.17 7.08 5.60
N TYR A 36 -0.67 5.87 5.88
CA TYR A 36 0.16 4.68 6.09
C TYR A 36 0.01 3.77 4.88
N SER A 37 1.12 3.31 4.31
CA SER A 37 1.07 2.44 3.14
C SER A 37 1.98 1.23 3.24
N VAL A 38 1.46 0.11 2.74
CA VAL A 38 2.11 -1.20 2.73
C VAL A 38 2.19 -1.68 1.29
N TYR A 39 3.40 -1.93 0.82
CA TYR A 39 3.60 -2.52 -0.50
C TYR A 39 3.51 -4.04 -0.42
N ILE A 40 2.67 -4.65 -1.26
CA ILE A 40 2.43 -6.10 -1.29
C ILE A 40 2.95 -6.76 -2.57
N GLY A 41 3.78 -6.03 -3.34
CA GLY A 41 4.45 -6.55 -4.53
C GLY A 41 3.74 -6.29 -5.85
N LYS A 42 4.45 -6.50 -6.97
CA LYS A 42 3.95 -6.38 -8.35
C LYS A 42 3.22 -5.05 -8.64
N GLY A 43 3.68 -3.94 -8.08
CA GLY A 43 3.03 -2.63 -8.24
C GLY A 43 1.72 -2.50 -7.47
N VAL A 44 1.44 -3.34 -6.47
CA VAL A 44 0.23 -3.24 -5.63
C VAL A 44 0.59 -2.71 -4.24
N CYS A 45 -0.16 -1.70 -3.80
CA CYS A 45 0.01 -1.03 -2.52
C CYS A 45 -1.34 -0.93 -1.80
N LEU A 46 -1.33 -1.21 -0.51
CA LEU A 46 -2.43 -0.93 0.41
C LEU A 46 -2.14 0.41 1.10
N GLU A 47 -3.07 1.34 1.07
CA GLU A 47 -2.91 2.68 1.64
C GLU A 47 -4.07 2.99 2.58
N LEU A 48 -3.79 3.21 3.86
CA LEU A 48 -4.73 3.78 4.81
C LEU A 48 -4.67 5.31 4.72
N LYS A 49 -5.80 5.93 4.41
CA LYS A 49 -5.89 7.39 4.19
C LYS A 49 -7.15 7.98 4.78
N ASP A 50 -7.04 9.24 5.20
CA ASP A 50 -8.16 10.08 5.59
C ASP A 50 -8.71 10.85 4.38
N PHE A 51 -10.02 10.84 4.22
CA PHE A 51 -10.72 11.68 3.25
C PHE A 51 -12.03 12.17 3.86
N ARG A 52 -12.20 13.51 3.91
CA ARG A 52 -13.41 14.16 4.45
C ARG A 52 -13.82 13.66 5.85
N LYS A 53 -12.83 13.47 6.74
CA LYS A 53 -13.02 12.95 8.12
C LYS A 53 -13.47 11.49 8.20
N SER A 54 -13.27 10.73 7.12
CA SER A 54 -13.55 9.31 7.07
C SER A 54 -12.30 8.55 6.63
N LEU A 55 -12.08 7.38 7.22
CA LEU A 55 -10.88 6.59 7.03
C LEU A 55 -11.17 5.50 6.00
N TYR A 56 -10.26 5.34 5.04
CA TYR A 56 -10.38 4.39 3.94
C TYR A 56 -9.14 3.54 3.78
N LEU A 57 -9.34 2.27 3.45
CA LEU A 57 -8.29 1.38 2.93
C LEU A 57 -8.34 1.38 1.41
N GLY A 58 -7.31 1.93 0.78
CA GLY A 58 -7.12 1.97 -0.66
C GLY A 58 -6.25 0.82 -1.17
N PHE A 59 -6.74 0.10 -2.18
CA PHE A 59 -5.96 -0.81 -3.01
C PHE A 59 -5.51 -0.04 -4.25
N ILE A 60 -4.20 0.14 -4.41
CA ILE A 60 -3.62 0.94 -5.49
C ILE A 60 -2.73 0.03 -6.33
N LYS A 61 -3.03 -0.06 -7.63
CA LYS A 61 -2.15 -0.69 -8.62
C LYS A 61 -1.43 0.39 -9.42
N THR A 62 -0.12 0.32 -9.45
CA THR A 62 0.74 1.15 -10.29
C THR A 62 1.38 0.33 -11.42
N ASN A 63 1.80 1.01 -12.49
CA ASN A 63 2.70 0.43 -13.49
C ASN A 63 4.18 0.62 -13.10
N GLU A 64 5.09 0.19 -13.98
CA GLU A 64 6.54 0.32 -13.81
C GLU A 64 7.02 1.77 -13.68
N LYS A 65 6.29 2.71 -14.30
CA LYS A 65 6.53 4.15 -14.18
C LYS A 65 5.91 4.77 -12.92
N SER A 66 5.40 3.94 -12.00
CA SER A 66 4.70 4.35 -10.78
C SER A 66 3.40 5.15 -11.01
N GLU A 67 2.84 5.09 -12.22
CA GLU A 67 1.55 5.70 -12.54
C GLU A 67 0.42 4.81 -12.02
N ILE A 68 -0.58 5.41 -11.37
CA ILE A 68 -1.75 4.68 -10.87
C ILE A 68 -2.60 4.20 -12.05
N LYS A 69 -2.72 2.87 -12.19
CA LYS A 69 -3.58 2.22 -13.18
C LYS A 69 -4.95 1.89 -12.63
N ASN A 70 -5.01 1.47 -11.37
CA ASN A 70 -6.27 1.16 -10.71
C ASN A 70 -6.21 1.62 -9.25
N ARG A 71 -7.36 2.06 -8.74
CA ARG A 71 -7.54 2.44 -7.34
C ARG A 71 -8.94 2.05 -6.91
N PHE A 72 -9.02 1.22 -5.88
CA PHE A 72 -10.26 0.86 -5.23
C PHE A 72 -10.18 1.22 -3.75
N ASN A 73 -11.24 1.76 -3.14
CA ASN A 73 -11.21 2.17 -1.74
C ASN A 73 -12.37 1.53 -0.99
N PHE A 74 -12.07 0.94 0.16
CA PHE A 74 -13.06 0.48 1.12
C PHE A 74 -13.13 1.46 2.27
N HIS A 75 -14.34 1.74 2.76
CA HIS A 75 -14.46 2.38 4.06
C HIS A 75 -13.91 1.43 5.14
N VAL A 76 -13.30 1.95 6.20
CA VAL A 76 -12.70 1.10 7.24
C VAL A 76 -13.70 0.15 7.88
N ASP A 77 -14.96 0.55 8.00
CA ASP A 77 -16.03 -0.31 8.54
C ASP A 77 -16.29 -1.57 7.69
N GLN A 78 -15.87 -1.58 6.43
CA GLN A 78 -16.02 -2.72 5.52
C GLN A 78 -14.84 -3.70 5.61
N ILE A 79 -13.76 -3.36 6.32
CA ILE A 79 -12.56 -4.20 6.42
C ILE A 79 -12.84 -5.58 7.04
N PRO A 80 -13.62 -5.71 8.14
CA PRO A 80 -13.91 -7.04 8.70
C PRO A 80 -14.56 -7.99 7.70
N VAL A 81 -15.57 -7.50 6.96
CA VAL A 81 -16.27 -8.28 5.93
C VAL A 81 -15.34 -8.62 4.75
N LEU A 82 -14.45 -7.69 4.37
CA LEU A 82 -13.45 -7.94 3.34
C LEU A 82 -12.49 -9.08 3.75
N LEU A 83 -12.06 -9.11 5.00
CA LEU A 83 -11.17 -10.16 5.52
C LEU A 83 -11.85 -11.53 5.53
N GLU A 84 -13.13 -11.60 5.93
CA GLU A 84 -13.92 -12.83 5.83
C GLU A 84 -14.04 -13.31 4.38
N GLY A 85 -14.33 -12.40 3.45
CA GLY A 85 -14.39 -12.72 2.02
C GLY A 85 -13.06 -13.25 1.48
N ILE A 86 -11.93 -12.63 1.86
CA ILE A 86 -10.60 -13.12 1.48
C ILE A 86 -10.33 -14.51 2.06
N ALA A 87 -10.70 -14.76 3.32
CA ALA A 87 -10.52 -16.07 3.95
C ALA A 87 -11.30 -17.18 3.22
N HIS A 88 -12.55 -16.91 2.82
CA HIS A 88 -13.35 -17.85 2.02
C HIS A 88 -12.73 -18.11 0.64
N ILE A 89 -12.23 -17.07 -0.04
CA ILE A 89 -11.53 -17.23 -1.32
C ILE A 89 -10.27 -18.08 -1.14
N GLN A 90 -9.49 -17.84 -0.09
CA GLN A 90 -8.29 -18.64 0.21
C GLN A 90 -8.63 -20.11 0.47
N GLU A 91 -9.72 -20.40 1.18
CA GLU A 91 -10.18 -21.78 1.39
C GLU A 91 -10.56 -22.44 0.07
N HIS A 92 -11.25 -21.72 -0.82
CA HIS A 92 -11.60 -22.22 -2.14
C HIS A 92 -10.36 -22.53 -2.99
N LEU A 93 -9.36 -21.64 -2.99
CA LEU A 93 -8.11 -21.82 -3.73
C LEU A 93 -7.32 -23.06 -3.29
N LYS A 94 -7.44 -23.50 -2.03
CA LYS A 94 -6.80 -24.74 -1.54
C LYS A 94 -7.46 -26.03 -2.07
N LYS A 95 -8.70 -25.93 -2.56
CA LYS A 95 -9.47 -27.05 -3.11
C LYS A 95 -9.28 -27.22 -4.61
N MET A 96 -8.67 -26.23 -5.27
CA MET A 96 -8.27 -26.27 -6.68
C MET A 96 -6.90 -26.94 -6.82
#